data_AF-A0A0F9UNV3-F1
#
_entry.id   AF-A0A0F9UNV3-F1
#
_cell.length_a   1.000
_cell.length_b   1.000
_cell.length_c   1.000
_cell.angle_alpha   90.00
_cell.angle_beta   90.00
_cell.angle_gamma   90.00
#
_symmetry.space_group_name_H-M   'P 1'
#
loop_
_entity.id
_entity.type
_entity.pdbx_description
1 polymer ?
#
loop_
_entity_poly.entity_id
_entity_poly.type
_entity_poly.pdbx_seq_one_letter_code
_entity_poly.pdbx_strand_id
1 'polypeptide(L)'
;MPKSNEIMVKIKRTSARMIEANKGLRKAQLAYERISRLQYELPAELNELDWIRPIIDTAPYDALRGIVRALSNLDEQLNIHPATVYKVNEDDESRDAGLTANKWEKNLQWQMGGVAKRRKAFRSSIIKSAALYEEIVGQLIHLPTEFKARELSGSRERAALRFGDWAARMVDVKTVNVEYSDYMPERVLCAQIKTAQEVVDFHGDAARLVQVKINKDPDYAAVRLLELDYVDYENRAIWVIDEHDDVAKSRGIRLFGPEPWMTIAVGKDKGEPVPFLPWCAVAGGTDIDAAPEFQRQPVFFPVYQAEQWVNANIMGTLEMSRVTAEFAAPTHKITSPNPDDVEIEHGTAGGAIRLRPGELYEKVRKDGLDPGIMEFKDRLTNAMQRATVSDILVTGQPTVGAGPVSFAAYNLQVQVALAGIGNIIELGEGFYDQLYEKMLLISFYTGQDITGYGNVEKYTIDALNIDPSTIYLNTELKPDVPVDRVARVTAAVQMAQQLKYPAIKILEFLGENDPQGAMRLWEIEQMDNAFLQGLTTKLEAEGSGELAQLQQTVEQMSQMLEQQMQQAQQQPGQGTPENLAQGMPAVEGDIFNSATMTSPAQAGPSGNREAAGPEAAGLAEI
;
A
#
# COMPACT_ATOMS: atom_id res chain seq x y z
N MET A 1 23.21 -41.71 10.05
CA MET A 1 22.50 -41.78 8.75
C MET A 1 21.06 -42.32 8.83
N PRO A 2 20.69 -43.39 9.56
CA PRO A 2 19.29 -43.88 9.56
C PRO A 2 18.26 -42.86 10.07
N LYS A 3 18.59 -42.08 11.11
CA LYS A 3 17.72 -41.02 11.64
C LYS A 3 17.33 -39.93 10.62
N SER A 4 18.23 -39.57 9.70
CA SER A 4 17.96 -38.53 8.69
C SER A 4 16.91 -38.98 7.66
N ASN A 5 16.92 -40.27 7.30
CA ASN A 5 15.93 -40.82 6.37
C ASN A 5 14.55 -40.93 7.02
N GLU A 6 14.48 -41.32 8.30
CA GLU A 6 13.22 -41.36 9.05
C GLU A 6 12.59 -39.96 9.18
N ILE A 7 13.40 -38.94 9.47
CA ILE A 7 12.95 -37.54 9.52
C ILE A 7 12.41 -37.10 8.16
N MET A 8 13.13 -37.37 7.06
CA MET A 8 12.66 -37.03 5.71
C MET A 8 11.34 -37.72 5.36
N VAL A 9 11.15 -38.99 5.76
CA VAL A 9 9.88 -39.70 5.53
C VAL A 9 8.73 -39.04 6.31
N LYS A 10 8.99 -38.62 7.56
CA LYS A 10 8.02 -37.86 8.36
C LYS A 10 7.69 -36.52 7.69
N ILE A 11 8.69 -35.75 7.29
CA ILE A 11 8.52 -34.46 6.59
C ILE A 11 7.66 -34.65 5.33
N LYS A 12 8.00 -35.59 4.45
CA LYS A 12 7.22 -35.84 3.22
C LYS A 12 5.76 -36.21 3.50
N ARG A 13 5.51 -37.04 4.51
CA ARG A 13 4.13 -37.40 4.91
C ARG A 13 3.38 -36.17 5.45
N THR A 14 4.03 -35.36 6.28
CA THR A 14 3.44 -34.11 6.80
C THR A 14 3.15 -33.14 5.66
N SER A 15 4.09 -32.96 4.72
CA SER A 15 3.92 -32.08 3.56
C SER A 15 2.75 -32.50 2.67
N ALA A 16 2.61 -33.80 2.39
CA ALA A 16 1.46 -34.31 1.64
C ALA A 16 0.13 -34.04 2.35
N ARG A 17 0.09 -34.19 3.69
CA ARG A 17 -1.09 -33.85 4.51
C ARG A 17 -1.43 -32.36 4.43
N MET A 18 -0.43 -31.48 4.51
CA MET A 18 -0.63 -30.03 4.39
C MET A 18 -1.22 -29.65 3.02
N ILE A 19 -0.71 -30.24 1.94
CA ILE A 19 -1.23 -30.00 0.58
C ILE A 19 -2.69 -30.46 0.44
N GLU A 20 -3.02 -31.66 0.95
CA GLU A 20 -4.39 -32.18 0.84
C GLU A 20 -5.36 -31.39 1.72
N ALA A 21 -4.96 -30.99 2.92
CA ALA A 21 -5.79 -30.16 3.80
C ALA A 21 -6.18 -28.83 3.14
N ASN A 22 -5.26 -28.18 2.42
CA ASN A 22 -5.50 -26.88 1.80
C ASN A 22 -6.10 -26.95 0.39
N LYS A 23 -6.52 -28.13 -0.07
CA LYS A 23 -7.02 -28.32 -1.44
C LYS A 23 -8.28 -27.52 -1.75
N GLY A 24 -9.23 -27.47 -0.81
CA GLY A 24 -10.46 -26.67 -0.93
C GLY A 24 -10.15 -25.17 -1.05
N LEU A 25 -9.34 -24.67 -0.11
CA LEU A 25 -8.86 -23.29 -0.10
C LEU A 25 -8.13 -22.92 -1.41
N ARG A 26 -7.22 -23.76 -1.88
CA ARG A 26 -6.49 -23.54 -3.15
C ARG A 26 -7.42 -23.44 -4.35
N LYS A 27 -8.49 -24.25 -4.40
CA LYS A 27 -9.49 -24.18 -5.46
C LYS A 27 -10.20 -22.82 -5.46
N ALA A 28 -10.58 -22.32 -4.29
CA ALA A 28 -11.19 -20.99 -4.14
C ALA A 28 -10.20 -19.87 -4.54
N GLN A 29 -8.95 -19.92 -4.06
CA GLN A 29 -7.90 -18.95 -4.40
C GLN A 29 -7.61 -18.90 -5.92
N LEU A 30 -7.59 -20.05 -6.60
CA LEU A 30 -7.47 -20.10 -8.06
C LEU A 30 -8.69 -19.46 -8.77
N ALA A 31 -9.89 -19.60 -8.22
CA ALA A 31 -11.07 -18.93 -8.75
C ALA A 31 -10.98 -17.40 -8.58
N TYR A 32 -10.56 -16.91 -7.41
CA TYR A 32 -10.33 -15.48 -7.18
C TYR A 32 -9.28 -14.92 -8.14
N GLU A 33 -8.21 -15.67 -8.38
CA GLU A 33 -7.18 -15.25 -9.31
C GLU A 33 -7.71 -15.14 -10.75
N ARG A 34 -8.53 -16.09 -11.21
CA ARG A 34 -9.16 -16.02 -12.53
C ARG A 34 -10.04 -14.77 -12.67
N ILE A 35 -10.86 -14.47 -11.67
CA ILE A 35 -11.66 -13.24 -11.60
C ILE A 35 -10.75 -12.01 -11.68
N SER A 36 -9.68 -11.98 -10.87
CA SER A 36 -8.71 -10.86 -10.82
C SER A 36 -7.91 -10.65 -12.11
N ARG A 37 -7.87 -11.64 -13.00
CA ARG A 37 -7.14 -11.60 -14.27
C ARG A 37 -8.06 -11.50 -15.47
N LEU A 38 -9.37 -11.38 -15.25
CA LEU A 38 -10.39 -11.39 -16.31
C LEU A 38 -10.28 -12.66 -17.18
N GLN A 39 -9.89 -13.78 -16.57
CA GLN A 39 -9.75 -15.07 -17.24
C GLN A 39 -11.08 -15.81 -17.17
N TYR A 40 -11.96 -15.47 -18.10
CA TYR A 40 -13.25 -16.12 -18.28
C TYR A 40 -13.26 -16.95 -19.56
N GLU A 41 -13.77 -18.17 -19.46
CA GLU A 41 -14.06 -19.04 -20.59
C GLU A 41 -15.57 -19.27 -20.64
N LEU A 42 -16.15 -19.14 -21.82
CA LEU A 42 -17.56 -19.45 -22.02
C LEU A 42 -17.81 -20.94 -21.75
N PRO A 43 -19.00 -21.30 -21.21
CA PRO A 43 -19.47 -22.68 -21.20
C PRO A 43 -19.35 -23.29 -22.60
N ALA A 44 -18.94 -24.55 -22.68
CA ALA A 44 -18.66 -25.22 -23.96
C ALA A 44 -19.84 -25.14 -24.92
N GLU A 45 -21.06 -25.28 -24.39
CA GLU A 45 -22.31 -25.23 -25.13
C GLU A 45 -22.56 -23.86 -25.81
N LEU A 46 -22.08 -22.78 -25.20
CA LEU A 46 -22.17 -21.43 -25.78
C LEU A 46 -20.99 -21.11 -26.69
N ASN A 47 -19.81 -21.66 -26.39
CA ASN A 47 -18.60 -21.42 -27.17
C ASN A 47 -18.62 -22.12 -28.54
N GLU A 48 -19.43 -23.17 -28.70
CA GLU A 48 -19.68 -23.85 -29.98
C GLU A 48 -20.50 -23.00 -30.97
N LEU A 49 -21.17 -21.94 -30.51
CA LEU A 49 -22.02 -21.11 -31.34
C LEU A 49 -21.19 -19.98 -31.99
N ASP A 50 -20.94 -20.09 -33.29
CA ASP A 50 -20.09 -19.17 -34.08
C ASP A 50 -20.45 -17.67 -33.98
N TRP A 51 -21.73 -17.37 -33.70
CA TRP A 51 -22.24 -16.01 -33.61
C TRP A 51 -22.13 -15.40 -32.21
N ILE A 52 -21.79 -16.20 -31.19
CA ILE A 52 -21.64 -15.73 -29.81
C ILE A 52 -20.28 -15.05 -29.62
N ARG A 53 -20.29 -13.89 -28.98
CA ARG A 53 -19.08 -13.11 -28.66
C ARG A 53 -18.97 -12.94 -27.14
N PRO A 54 -17.92 -13.47 -26.49
CA PRO A 54 -17.76 -13.36 -25.04
C PRO A 54 -17.64 -11.90 -24.60
N ILE A 55 -18.39 -11.54 -23.57
CA ILE A 55 -18.19 -10.33 -22.78
C ILE A 55 -17.74 -10.71 -21.39
N ILE A 56 -16.78 -9.95 -20.87
CA ILE A 56 -16.22 -10.11 -19.54
C ILE A 56 -16.51 -8.84 -18.76
N ASP A 57 -17.24 -8.97 -17.66
CA ASP A 57 -17.49 -7.90 -16.70
C ASP A 57 -16.19 -7.61 -15.91
N THR A 58 -15.80 -6.33 -15.87
CA THR A 58 -14.57 -5.86 -15.22
C THR A 58 -14.78 -5.39 -13.78
N ALA A 59 -16.01 -5.33 -13.28
CA ALA A 59 -16.32 -4.75 -11.98
C ALA A 59 -15.48 -5.36 -10.82
N PRO A 60 -15.30 -6.69 -10.71
CA PRO A 60 -14.43 -7.25 -9.68
C PRO A 60 -12.97 -6.82 -9.83
N TYR A 61 -12.46 -6.80 -11.07
CA TYR A 61 -11.08 -6.35 -11.35
C TYR A 61 -10.86 -4.89 -10.94
N ASP A 62 -11.82 -4.02 -11.27
CA ASP A 62 -11.76 -2.60 -10.95
C ASP A 62 -11.86 -2.37 -9.44
N ALA A 63 -12.67 -3.16 -8.72
CA ALA A 63 -12.74 -3.13 -7.25
C ALA A 63 -11.40 -3.49 -6.59
N LEU A 64 -10.77 -4.60 -7.01
CA LEU A 64 -9.45 -5.00 -6.49
C LEU A 64 -8.38 -3.96 -6.82
N ARG A 65 -8.40 -3.42 -8.05
CA ARG A 65 -7.46 -2.36 -8.45
C ARG A 65 -7.68 -1.08 -7.63
N GLY A 66 -8.93 -0.75 -7.32
CA GLY A 66 -9.32 0.35 -6.44
C GLY A 66 -8.73 0.19 -5.04
N ILE A 67 -8.90 -0.97 -4.41
CA ILE A 67 -8.30 -1.27 -3.09
C ILE A 67 -6.79 -1.14 -3.14
N VAL A 68 -6.14 -1.79 -4.10
CA VAL A 68 -4.68 -1.78 -4.19
C VAL A 68 -4.19 -0.34 -4.37
N ARG A 69 -4.84 0.47 -5.21
CA ARG A 69 -4.47 1.88 -5.40
C ARG A 69 -4.70 2.73 -4.15
N ALA A 70 -5.81 2.50 -3.43
CA ALA A 70 -6.15 3.26 -2.24
C ALA A 70 -5.17 2.97 -1.08
N LEU A 71 -4.82 1.69 -0.89
CA LEU A 71 -4.04 1.25 0.26
C LEU A 71 -2.53 1.12 -0.02
N SER A 72 -2.08 0.95 -1.27
CA SER A 72 -0.64 0.80 -1.54
C SER A 72 0.19 2.05 -1.29
N ASN A 73 -0.48 3.20 -1.18
CA ASN A 73 0.15 4.50 -0.89
C ASN A 73 0.23 4.78 0.62
N LEU A 74 -0.30 3.91 1.47
CA LEU A 74 -0.14 4.06 2.92
C LEU A 74 1.32 3.78 3.28
N ASP A 75 1.85 4.62 4.16
CA ASP A 75 3.18 4.45 4.72
C ASP A 75 3.08 3.68 6.04
N GLU A 76 4.02 2.75 6.24
CA GLU A 76 4.17 2.04 7.50
C GLU A 76 4.75 2.95 8.59
N GLN A 77 3.98 3.18 9.65
CA GLN A 77 4.43 3.82 10.87
C GLN A 77 4.69 2.74 11.92
N LEU A 78 5.97 2.47 12.19
CA LEU A 78 6.40 1.53 13.22
C LEU A 78 6.43 2.25 14.57
N ASN A 79 5.81 1.65 15.58
CA ASN A 79 5.88 2.07 16.98
C ASN A 79 6.48 0.93 17.81
N ILE A 80 7.56 1.21 18.52
CA ILE A 80 8.22 0.27 19.43
C ILE A 80 7.93 0.72 20.85
N HIS A 81 7.34 -0.16 21.65
CA HIS A 81 7.10 0.16 23.05
C HIS A 81 8.45 0.31 23.79
N PRO A 82 8.62 1.32 24.67
CA PRO A 82 9.84 1.50 25.46
C PRO A 82 10.30 0.27 26.25
N ALA A 83 9.38 -0.58 26.69
CA ALA A 83 9.70 -1.86 27.34
C ALA A 83 10.54 -2.81 26.46
N THR A 84 10.49 -2.67 25.14
CA THR A 84 11.31 -3.47 24.20
C THR A 84 12.80 -3.15 24.32
N VAL A 85 13.14 -1.95 24.80
CA VAL A 85 14.53 -1.50 24.99
C VAL A 85 14.95 -1.50 26.46
N TYR A 86 14.23 -2.24 27.32
CA TYR A 86 14.48 -2.30 28.77
C TYR A 86 15.90 -2.76 29.14
N LYS A 87 16.51 -3.64 28.33
CA LYS A 87 17.92 -4.03 28.53
C LYS A 87 18.92 -2.88 28.38
N VAL A 88 18.55 -1.87 27.58
CA VAL A 88 19.36 -0.66 27.39
C VAL A 88 19.05 0.35 28.48
N ASN A 89 17.77 0.47 28.83
CA ASN A 89 17.27 1.45 29.77
C ASN A 89 16.49 0.71 30.87
N GLU A 90 17.08 0.59 32.06
CA GLU A 90 16.56 -0.14 33.24
C GLU A 90 15.19 0.35 33.77
N ASP A 91 14.60 1.35 33.10
CA ASP A 91 13.30 1.97 33.36
C ASP A 91 12.59 2.20 32.02
N ASP A 92 11.51 1.45 31.77
CA ASP A 92 10.70 1.51 30.55
C ASP A 92 9.79 2.74 30.50
N GLU A 93 9.55 3.41 31.62
CA GLU A 93 8.83 4.69 31.65
C GLU A 93 9.77 5.90 31.44
N SER A 94 11.09 5.65 31.44
CA SER A 94 12.07 6.71 31.29
C SER A 94 11.99 7.39 29.92
N ARG A 95 12.29 8.70 29.91
CA ARG A 95 12.43 9.47 28.67
C ARG A 95 13.45 8.81 27.74
N ASP A 96 14.55 8.29 28.29
CA ASP A 96 15.65 7.66 27.54
C ASP A 96 15.24 6.34 26.88
N ALA A 97 14.34 5.56 27.50
CA ALA A 97 13.71 4.40 26.87
C ALA A 97 12.91 4.81 25.63
N GLY A 98 12.11 5.87 25.72
CA GLY A 98 11.43 6.45 24.56
C GLY A 98 12.41 6.94 23.48
N LEU A 99 13.51 7.61 23.85
CA LEU A 99 14.52 8.06 22.87
C LEU A 99 15.16 6.87 22.12
N THR A 100 15.46 5.77 22.83
CA THR A 100 16.08 4.58 22.23
C THR A 100 15.09 3.83 21.35
N ALA A 101 13.83 3.68 21.76
CA ALA A 101 12.78 3.08 20.94
C ALA A 101 12.62 3.82 19.61
N ASN A 102 12.53 5.16 19.63
CA ASN A 102 12.43 5.98 18.42
C ASN A 102 13.66 5.83 17.49
N LYS A 103 14.85 5.57 18.04
CA LYS A 103 16.04 5.28 17.22
C LYS A 103 15.95 3.91 16.55
N TRP A 104 15.39 2.91 17.25
CA TRP A 104 15.18 1.58 16.70
C TRP A 104 14.12 1.60 15.59
N GLU A 105 13.02 2.32 15.79
CA GLU A 105 11.96 2.54 14.80
C GLU A 105 12.53 3.05 13.47
N LYS A 106 13.29 4.15 13.51
CA LYS A 106 13.92 4.73 12.32
C LYS A 106 14.89 3.79 11.64
N ASN A 107 15.67 3.04 12.42
CA ASN A 107 16.62 2.09 11.86
C ASN A 107 15.88 0.98 11.10
N LEU A 108 14.86 0.38 11.72
CA LEU A 108 14.05 -0.67 11.10
C LEU A 108 13.26 -0.15 9.89
N GLN A 109 12.66 1.04 9.97
CA GLN A 109 12.01 1.68 8.82
C GLN A 109 13.00 1.92 7.67
N TRP A 110 14.24 2.33 7.97
CA TRP A 110 15.29 2.47 6.94
C TRP A 110 15.60 1.12 6.27
N GLN A 111 15.72 0.02 7.03
CA GLN A 111 15.89 -1.32 6.47
C GLN A 111 14.72 -1.70 5.57
N MET A 112 13.49 -1.43 6.00
CA MET A 112 12.28 -1.71 5.21
C MET A 112 12.23 -0.91 3.92
N GLY A 113 12.65 0.36 3.95
CA GLY A 113 12.84 1.18 2.75
C GLY A 113 13.88 0.57 1.79
N GLY A 114 14.94 -0.04 2.31
CA GLY A 114 15.91 -0.82 1.55
C GLY A 114 15.28 -2.06 0.89
N VAL A 115 14.52 -2.85 1.66
CA VAL A 115 13.76 -4.01 1.18
C VAL A 115 12.79 -3.63 0.07
N ALA A 116 12.00 -2.57 0.27
CA ALA A 116 11.04 -2.08 -0.71
C ALA A 116 11.71 -1.61 -2.02
N LYS A 117 12.88 -0.95 -1.93
CA LYS A 117 13.65 -0.52 -3.12
C LYS A 117 14.12 -1.69 -4.00
N ARG A 118 14.24 -2.90 -3.45
CA ARG A 118 14.60 -4.10 -4.25
C ARG A 118 13.49 -4.51 -5.22
N ARG A 119 12.22 -4.19 -4.92
CA ARG A 119 11.06 -4.57 -5.72
C ARG A 119 10.04 -3.43 -5.79
N LYS A 120 9.85 -2.88 -6.99
CA LYS A 120 8.93 -1.76 -7.27
C LYS A 120 7.51 -1.92 -6.71
N ALA A 121 7.02 -3.15 -6.59
CA ALA A 121 5.66 -3.47 -6.20
C ALA A 121 5.56 -4.15 -4.82
N PHE A 122 6.50 -3.94 -3.90
CA PHE A 122 6.51 -4.63 -2.61
C PHE A 122 5.22 -4.37 -1.80
N ARG A 123 4.93 -3.09 -1.48
CA ARG A 123 3.72 -2.70 -0.73
C ARG A 123 2.43 -3.10 -1.44
N SER A 124 2.35 -2.85 -2.75
CA SER A 124 1.17 -3.22 -3.54
C SER A 124 0.95 -4.74 -3.61
N SER A 125 2.02 -5.55 -3.52
CA SER A 125 1.89 -7.02 -3.46
C SER A 125 1.33 -7.49 -2.12
N ILE A 126 1.72 -6.85 -1.00
CA ILE A 126 1.18 -7.14 0.34
C ILE A 126 -0.33 -6.88 0.34
N ILE A 127 -0.73 -5.66 -0.04
CA ILE A 127 -2.15 -5.27 -0.10
C ILE A 127 -2.94 -6.15 -1.07
N LYS A 128 -2.38 -6.44 -2.25
CA LYS A 128 -3.05 -7.32 -3.22
C LYS A 128 -3.24 -8.73 -2.65
N SER A 129 -2.26 -9.27 -1.93
CA SER A 129 -2.38 -10.59 -1.30
C SER A 129 -3.46 -10.61 -0.23
N ALA A 130 -3.49 -9.61 0.66
CA ALA A 130 -4.55 -9.45 1.66
C ALA A 130 -5.94 -9.31 1.02
N ALA A 131 -6.09 -8.45 0.00
CA ALA A 131 -7.37 -8.25 -0.65
C ALA A 131 -7.87 -9.46 -1.44
N LEU A 132 -6.97 -10.19 -2.11
CA LEU A 132 -7.32 -11.28 -3.01
C LEU A 132 -7.47 -12.63 -2.30
N TYR A 133 -6.69 -12.87 -1.26
CA TYR A 133 -6.60 -14.17 -0.58
C TYR A 133 -6.93 -14.11 0.91
N GLU A 134 -7.03 -12.92 1.50
CA GLU A 134 -7.12 -12.71 2.96
C GLU A 134 -5.97 -13.39 3.72
N GLU A 135 -4.81 -13.45 3.06
CA GLU A 135 -3.60 -14.07 3.59
C GLU A 135 -2.39 -13.41 2.91
N ILE A 136 -1.35 -13.15 3.70
CA ILE A 136 -0.07 -12.63 3.23
C ILE A 136 1.02 -13.58 3.69
N VAL A 137 1.80 -14.07 2.73
CA VAL A 137 2.93 -14.96 3.00
C VAL A 137 4.21 -14.42 2.37
N GLY A 138 5.25 -14.32 3.18
CA GLY A 138 6.57 -13.89 2.75
C GLY A 138 7.68 -14.54 3.57
N GLN A 139 8.88 -14.55 3.02
CA GLN A 139 10.07 -15.04 3.70
C GLN A 139 11.05 -13.89 3.91
N LEU A 140 11.46 -13.66 5.15
CA LEU A 140 12.53 -12.72 5.48
C LEU A 140 13.88 -13.42 5.26
N ILE A 141 14.78 -12.75 4.55
CA ILE A 141 16.10 -13.26 4.22
C ILE A 141 17.12 -12.24 4.71
N HIS A 142 17.98 -12.69 5.63
CA HIS A 142 19.16 -11.95 6.02
C HIS A 142 20.32 -12.32 5.09
N LEU A 143 20.65 -11.43 4.15
CA LEU A 143 21.59 -11.69 3.08
C LEU A 143 22.99 -12.08 3.58
N PRO A 144 23.60 -11.40 4.59
CA PRO A 144 24.91 -11.79 5.10
C PRO A 144 24.92 -13.24 5.63
N THR A 145 23.89 -13.63 6.39
CA THR A 145 23.75 -15.00 6.90
C THR A 145 23.57 -15.99 5.77
N GLU A 146 22.69 -15.70 4.81
CA GLU A 146 22.40 -16.59 3.68
C GLU A 146 23.62 -16.77 2.76
N PHE A 147 24.34 -15.69 2.45
CA PHE A 147 25.53 -15.73 1.61
C PHE A 147 26.66 -16.50 2.28
N LYS A 148 26.83 -16.35 3.60
CA LYS A 148 27.79 -17.13 4.37
C LYS A 148 27.43 -18.61 4.41
N ALA A 149 26.15 -18.94 4.58
CA ALA A 149 25.68 -20.33 4.62
C ALA A 149 25.83 -21.05 3.26
N ARG A 150 25.69 -20.30 2.15
CA ARG A 150 25.81 -20.84 0.79
C ARG A 150 27.19 -20.65 0.15
N GLU A 151 28.16 -20.10 0.88
CA GLU A 151 29.50 -19.75 0.37
C GLU A 151 29.47 -18.88 -0.90
N LEU A 152 28.48 -17.98 -1.02
CA LEU A 152 28.30 -17.12 -2.18
C LEU A 152 29.10 -15.82 -2.02
N SER A 153 30.01 -15.51 -2.96
CA SER A 153 30.88 -14.32 -2.87
C SER A 153 31.09 -13.58 -4.20
N GLY A 154 30.07 -13.54 -5.07
CA GLY A 154 30.16 -12.95 -6.41
C GLY A 154 29.89 -11.43 -6.49
N SER A 155 29.92 -10.91 -7.71
CA SER A 155 29.55 -9.51 -8.01
C SER A 155 28.05 -9.24 -7.80
N ARG A 156 27.21 -10.26 -8.01
CA ARG A 156 25.76 -10.20 -7.80
C ARG A 156 25.41 -10.00 -6.32
N GLU A 157 26.06 -10.75 -5.44
CA GLU A 157 25.85 -10.71 -3.99
C GLU A 157 26.27 -9.36 -3.44
N ARG A 158 27.42 -8.84 -3.88
CA ARG A 158 27.87 -7.48 -3.55
C ARG A 158 26.90 -6.41 -4.07
N ALA A 159 26.33 -6.58 -5.26
CA ALA A 159 25.31 -5.68 -5.78
C ALA A 159 24.01 -5.75 -4.97
N ALA A 160 23.64 -6.92 -4.47
CA ALA A 160 22.46 -7.10 -3.63
C ALA A 160 22.61 -6.36 -2.28
N LEU A 161 23.78 -6.36 -1.66
CA LEU A 161 24.03 -5.65 -0.39
C LEU A 161 23.93 -4.12 -0.50
N ARG A 162 23.94 -3.54 -1.71
CA ARG A 162 23.75 -2.09 -1.91
C ARG A 162 22.38 -1.58 -1.45
N PHE A 163 21.39 -2.47 -1.33
CA PHE A 163 20.04 -2.14 -0.87
C PHE A 163 19.84 -2.50 0.62
N GLY A 164 20.91 -2.76 1.36
CA GLY A 164 20.90 -3.18 2.77
C GLY A 164 21.13 -4.69 2.95
N ASP A 165 21.04 -5.14 4.19
CA ASP A 165 21.31 -6.54 4.57
C ASP A 165 20.07 -7.43 4.49
N TRP A 166 18.89 -6.82 4.40
CA TRP A 166 17.62 -7.53 4.41
C TRP A 166 17.00 -7.61 3.02
N ALA A 167 16.35 -8.73 2.75
CA ALA A 167 15.45 -8.92 1.62
C ALA A 167 14.19 -9.64 2.10
N ALA A 168 13.03 -9.26 1.58
CA ALA A 168 11.78 -9.98 1.78
C ALA A 168 11.32 -10.58 0.45
N ARG A 169 11.10 -11.89 0.45
CA ARG A 169 10.52 -12.62 -0.68
C ARG A 169 9.03 -12.77 -0.45
N MET A 170 8.23 -11.96 -1.15
CA MET A 170 6.80 -12.21 -1.29
C MET A 170 6.59 -13.45 -2.16
N VAL A 171 5.75 -14.38 -1.68
CA VAL A 171 5.43 -15.65 -2.35
C VAL A 171 3.95 -15.67 -2.67
N ASP A 172 3.57 -16.33 -3.76
CA ASP A 172 2.17 -16.57 -4.07
C ASP A 172 1.56 -17.52 -3.03
N VAL A 173 0.52 -17.08 -2.32
CA VAL A 173 -0.16 -17.82 -1.25
C VAL A 173 -0.57 -19.22 -1.74
N LYS A 174 -1.01 -19.35 -3.00
CA LYS A 174 -1.40 -20.65 -3.59
C LYS A 174 -0.28 -21.69 -3.59
N THR A 175 0.97 -21.24 -3.60
CA THR A 175 2.14 -22.13 -3.60
C THR A 175 2.57 -22.51 -2.20
N VAL A 176 2.08 -21.82 -1.16
CA VAL A 176 2.46 -22.08 0.23
C VAL A 176 1.35 -22.83 0.95
N ASN A 177 1.71 -23.68 1.91
CA ASN A 177 0.80 -24.26 2.87
C ASN A 177 1.35 -23.95 4.26
N VAL A 178 0.56 -23.28 5.08
CA VAL A 178 0.90 -22.98 6.46
C VAL A 178 0.01 -23.85 7.35
N GLU A 179 0.60 -24.52 8.34
CA GLU A 179 -0.13 -25.19 9.40
C GLU A 179 -0.17 -24.24 10.59
N TYR A 180 -1.36 -23.72 10.90
CA TYR A 180 -1.59 -22.86 12.06
C TYR A 180 -1.99 -23.71 13.27
N SER A 181 -1.51 -23.34 14.46
CA SER A 181 -2.03 -23.79 15.75
C SER A 181 -2.68 -22.62 16.49
N ASP A 182 -3.32 -22.91 17.63
CA ASP A 182 -3.85 -21.90 18.54
C ASP A 182 -2.77 -20.94 19.08
N TYR A 183 -1.49 -21.28 18.92
CA TYR A 183 -0.37 -20.49 19.40
C TYR A 183 0.26 -19.64 18.30
N MET A 184 0.60 -20.24 17.15
CA MET A 184 1.35 -19.59 16.08
C MET A 184 1.43 -20.48 14.82
N PRO A 185 1.97 -19.98 13.68
CA PRO A 185 2.32 -20.82 12.55
C PRO A 185 3.33 -21.90 12.95
N GLU A 186 2.94 -23.18 12.87
CA GLU A 186 3.76 -24.31 13.30
C GLU A 186 4.76 -24.75 12.23
N ARG A 187 4.30 -24.73 10.97
CA ARG A 187 5.03 -25.27 9.82
C ARG A 187 4.68 -24.54 8.56
N VAL A 188 5.65 -24.40 7.68
CA VAL A 188 5.48 -23.80 6.35
C VAL A 188 6.03 -24.73 5.28
N LEU A 189 5.23 -24.97 4.24
CA LEU A 189 5.61 -25.70 3.05
C LEU A 189 5.39 -24.84 1.82
N CYS A 190 6.47 -24.41 1.17
CA CYS A 190 6.41 -23.76 -0.12
C CYS A 190 6.60 -24.81 -1.24
N ALA A 191 5.63 -24.90 -2.16
CA ALA A 191 5.57 -25.85 -3.26
C ALA A 191 5.53 -25.10 -4.60
N GLN A 192 6.64 -25.11 -5.34
CA GLN A 192 6.81 -24.34 -6.57
C GLN A 192 7.16 -25.24 -7.75
N ILE A 193 6.52 -25.01 -8.88
CA ILE A 193 6.88 -25.68 -10.13
C ILE A 193 8.01 -24.88 -10.79
N LYS A 194 9.12 -25.56 -11.08
CA LYS A 194 10.30 -25.00 -11.75
C LYS A 194 10.81 -25.98 -12.79
N THR A 195 11.45 -25.49 -13.83
CA THR A 195 12.22 -26.34 -14.75
C THR A 195 13.46 -26.89 -14.06
N ALA A 196 13.98 -28.03 -14.50
CA ALA A 196 15.20 -28.60 -13.95
C ALA A 196 16.39 -27.62 -14.05
N GLN A 197 16.47 -26.84 -15.13
CA GLN A 197 17.49 -25.80 -15.28
C GLN A 197 17.35 -24.70 -14.23
N GLU A 198 16.14 -24.18 -13.99
CA GLU A 198 15.89 -23.17 -12.96
C GLU A 198 16.25 -23.66 -11.55
N VAL A 199 16.04 -24.94 -11.26
CA VAL A 199 16.45 -25.55 -9.99
C VAL A 199 17.97 -25.52 -9.84
N VAL A 200 18.72 -25.87 -10.89
CA VAL A 200 20.19 -25.80 -10.86
C VAL A 200 20.66 -24.35 -10.75
N ASP A 201 20.12 -23.45 -11.56
CA ASP A 201 20.52 -22.03 -11.55
C ASP A 201 20.27 -21.38 -10.18
N PHE A 202 19.24 -21.81 -9.46
CA PHE A 202 18.89 -21.26 -8.16
C PHE A 202 19.67 -21.87 -6.99
N HIS A 203 19.89 -23.19 -6.97
CA HIS A 203 20.51 -23.90 -5.85
C HIS A 203 21.99 -24.22 -6.06
N GLY A 204 22.52 -24.04 -7.28
CA GLY A 204 23.91 -24.28 -7.62
C GLY A 204 24.36 -25.70 -7.25
N ASP A 205 25.42 -25.81 -6.47
CA ASP A 205 26.04 -27.09 -6.08
C ASP A 205 25.08 -28.03 -5.33
N ALA A 206 24.12 -27.48 -4.57
CA ALA A 206 23.10 -28.29 -3.89
C ALA A 206 22.20 -29.07 -4.87
N ALA A 207 22.09 -28.61 -6.12
CA ALA A 207 21.34 -29.27 -7.20
C ALA A 207 22.22 -30.15 -8.11
N ARG A 208 23.43 -30.54 -7.69
CA ARG A 208 24.36 -31.37 -8.49
C ARG A 208 23.72 -32.64 -9.06
N LEU A 209 22.83 -33.31 -8.32
CA LEU A 209 22.15 -34.52 -8.81
C LEU A 209 21.18 -34.22 -9.97
N VAL A 210 20.55 -33.04 -9.97
CA VAL A 210 19.72 -32.55 -11.09
C VAL A 210 20.61 -32.20 -12.27
N GLN A 211 21.72 -31.50 -12.04
CA GLN A 211 22.70 -31.19 -13.09
C GLN A 211 23.27 -32.45 -13.76
N VAL A 212 23.52 -33.52 -13.00
CA VAL A 212 23.97 -34.81 -13.57
C VAL A 212 22.90 -35.43 -14.47
N LYS A 213 21.61 -35.25 -14.17
CA LYS A 213 20.53 -35.68 -15.07
C LYS A 213 20.52 -34.86 -16.35
N ILE A 214 20.62 -33.52 -16.25
CA ILE A 214 20.68 -32.62 -17.41
C ILE A 214 21.90 -32.91 -18.30
N ASN A 215 23.07 -33.17 -17.71
CA ASN A 215 24.27 -33.49 -18.48
C ASN A 215 24.18 -34.84 -19.22
N LYS A 216 23.37 -35.77 -18.72
CA LYS A 216 23.12 -37.06 -19.37
C LYS A 216 22.03 -36.96 -20.44
N ASP A 217 21.05 -36.12 -20.20
CA ASP A 217 19.91 -35.87 -21.08
C ASP A 217 19.62 -34.37 -21.13
N PRO A 218 20.11 -33.65 -22.16
CA PRO A 218 19.90 -32.21 -22.27
C PRO A 218 18.44 -31.79 -22.30
N ASP A 219 17.53 -32.64 -22.79
CA ASP A 219 16.09 -32.35 -22.82
C ASP A 219 15.49 -32.32 -21.41
N TYR A 220 16.15 -32.98 -20.44
CA TYR A 220 15.78 -32.92 -19.04
C TYR A 220 15.83 -31.50 -18.47
N ALA A 221 16.60 -30.58 -19.07
CA ALA A 221 16.66 -29.18 -18.65
C ALA A 221 15.27 -28.50 -18.64
N ALA A 222 14.38 -28.89 -19.57
CA ALA A 222 13.03 -28.35 -19.71
C ALA A 222 11.97 -29.10 -18.88
N VAL A 223 12.32 -30.22 -18.23
CA VAL A 223 11.38 -30.99 -17.42
C VAL A 223 10.92 -30.17 -16.21
N ARG A 224 9.60 -30.16 -15.98
CA ARG A 224 8.97 -29.47 -14.86
C ARG A 224 9.05 -30.34 -13.60
N LEU A 225 9.67 -29.77 -12.58
CA LEU A 225 9.85 -30.36 -11.25
C LEU A 225 9.05 -29.57 -10.23
N LEU A 226 8.49 -30.26 -9.25
CA LEU A 226 7.90 -29.64 -8.06
C LEU A 226 8.98 -29.54 -6.97
N GLU A 227 9.43 -28.32 -6.70
CA GLU A 227 10.29 -27.97 -5.56
C GLU A 227 9.46 -27.77 -4.31
N LEU A 228 9.88 -28.42 -3.22
CA LEU A 228 9.24 -28.37 -1.91
C LEU A 228 10.27 -27.84 -0.90
N ASP A 229 10.05 -26.65 -0.34
CA ASP A 229 10.81 -26.06 0.78
C ASP A 229 9.94 -26.13 2.04
N TYR A 230 10.24 -27.10 2.89
CA TYR A 230 9.56 -27.33 4.17
C TYR A 230 10.39 -26.74 5.30
N VAL A 231 9.74 -26.03 6.22
CA VAL A 231 10.34 -25.48 7.44
C VAL A 231 9.41 -25.70 8.63
N ASP A 232 9.94 -26.26 9.71
CA ASP A 232 9.39 -26.22 11.06
C ASP A 232 10.47 -25.76 12.06
N TYR A 233 10.15 -25.71 13.35
CA TYR A 233 11.07 -25.24 14.40
C TYR A 233 12.35 -26.10 14.55
N GLU A 234 12.32 -27.36 14.11
CA GLU A 234 13.44 -28.29 14.28
C GLU A 234 14.18 -28.55 12.97
N ASN A 235 13.48 -28.52 11.83
CA ASN A 235 13.94 -29.04 10.56
C ASN A 235 13.52 -28.13 9.40
N ARG A 236 14.47 -27.90 8.50
CA ARG A 236 14.26 -27.43 7.14
C ARG A 236 14.75 -28.49 6.16
N ALA A 237 13.96 -28.72 5.12
CA ALA A 237 14.33 -29.63 4.05
C ALA A 237 13.84 -29.09 2.71
N ILE A 238 14.72 -29.17 1.70
CA ILE A 238 14.38 -28.81 0.33
C ILE A 238 14.59 -30.04 -0.55
N TRP A 239 13.57 -30.43 -1.31
CA TRP A 239 13.69 -31.50 -2.29
C TRP A 239 12.82 -31.24 -3.51
N VAL A 240 13.16 -31.89 -4.61
CA VAL A 240 12.40 -31.83 -5.86
C VAL A 240 11.86 -33.20 -6.22
N ILE A 241 10.66 -33.23 -6.80
CA ILE A 241 10.03 -34.43 -7.38
C ILE A 241 9.55 -34.08 -8.79
N ASP A 242 9.22 -35.09 -9.60
CA ASP A 242 8.53 -34.84 -10.87
C ASP A 242 7.15 -34.22 -10.60
N GLU A 243 6.68 -33.30 -11.45
CA GLU A 243 5.45 -32.53 -11.19
C GLU A 243 4.21 -33.38 -10.90
N HIS A 244 4.15 -34.60 -11.47
CA HIS A 244 3.01 -35.51 -11.34
C HIS A 244 3.19 -36.60 -10.26
N ASP A 245 4.29 -36.57 -9.52
CA ASP A 245 4.59 -37.57 -8.49
C ASP A 245 3.83 -37.33 -7.18
N ASP A 246 3.53 -38.43 -6.47
CA ASP A 246 2.97 -38.39 -5.11
C ASP A 246 4.05 -37.93 -4.11
N VAL A 247 3.83 -36.78 -3.47
CA VAL A 247 4.75 -36.14 -2.51
C VAL A 247 5.14 -37.09 -1.37
N ALA A 248 4.22 -37.91 -0.86
CA ALA A 248 4.48 -38.80 0.27
C ALA A 248 5.31 -40.03 -0.11
N LYS A 249 5.17 -40.50 -1.37
CA LYS A 249 5.78 -41.76 -1.84
C LYS A 249 7.00 -41.56 -2.73
N SER A 250 7.15 -40.38 -3.33
CA SER A 250 8.24 -40.11 -4.27
C SER A 250 9.59 -40.20 -3.57
N ARG A 251 10.55 -40.83 -4.25
CA ARG A 251 11.94 -40.85 -3.79
C ARG A 251 12.52 -39.44 -3.80
N GLY A 252 12.19 -38.65 -4.82
CA GLY A 252 12.66 -37.27 -5.00
C GLY A 252 14.19 -37.12 -5.04
N ILE A 253 14.64 -35.91 -5.34
CA ILE A 253 16.04 -35.51 -5.21
C ILE A 253 16.11 -34.50 -4.08
N ARG A 254 16.80 -34.86 -3.00
CA ARG A 254 17.03 -33.96 -1.87
C ARG A 254 18.10 -32.94 -2.24
N LEU A 255 17.78 -31.67 -2.08
CA LEU A 255 18.69 -30.54 -2.30
C LEU A 255 19.32 -30.08 -0.98
N PHE A 256 18.53 -30.04 0.10
CA PHE A 256 18.97 -29.54 1.41
C PHE A 256 18.28 -30.29 2.57
N GLY A 257 18.94 -30.35 3.73
CA GLY A 257 18.37 -30.87 4.98
C GLY A 257 18.26 -32.40 5.08
N PRO A 258 17.57 -32.93 6.11
CA PRO A 258 16.86 -32.21 7.17
C PRO A 258 17.84 -31.70 8.23
N GLU A 259 17.89 -30.38 8.41
CA GLU A 259 18.66 -29.69 9.45
C GLU A 259 17.94 -28.38 9.83
N PRO A 260 18.19 -27.80 11.02
CA PRO A 260 17.54 -26.55 11.42
C PRO A 260 17.76 -25.45 10.38
N TRP A 261 16.74 -24.61 10.14
CA TRP A 261 16.88 -23.52 9.16
C TRP A 261 17.92 -22.48 9.59
N MET A 262 18.07 -22.28 10.90
CA MET A 262 19.11 -21.48 11.53
C MET A 262 19.40 -22.03 12.92
N THR A 263 20.66 -21.93 13.34
CA THR A 263 21.11 -22.27 14.70
C THR A 263 21.61 -21.02 15.41
N ILE A 264 21.45 -20.98 16.72
CA ILE A 264 21.94 -19.90 17.57
C ILE A 264 23.47 -19.78 17.43
N ALA A 265 23.97 -18.60 17.06
CA ALA A 265 25.40 -18.36 16.83
C ALA A 265 26.17 -17.91 18.09
N VAL A 266 25.46 -17.32 19.05
CA VAL A 266 26.00 -16.65 20.24
C VAL A 266 25.24 -17.05 21.52
N GLY A 267 25.88 -16.98 22.68
CA GLY A 267 25.23 -17.30 23.97
C GLY A 267 25.42 -18.76 24.42
N LYS A 268 24.65 -19.15 25.46
CA LYS A 268 24.75 -20.48 26.10
C LYS A 268 24.17 -21.59 25.24
N ASP A 269 23.13 -21.28 24.47
CA ASP A 269 22.37 -22.24 23.66
C ASP A 269 22.94 -22.36 22.23
N LYS A 270 24.23 -22.04 22.07
CA LYS A 270 24.90 -22.03 20.76
C LYS A 270 24.80 -23.40 20.08
N GLY A 271 24.31 -23.41 18.84
CA GLY A 271 24.11 -24.61 18.05
C GLY A 271 22.71 -25.22 18.16
N GLU A 272 21.87 -24.74 19.07
CA GLU A 272 20.45 -25.13 19.12
C GLU A 272 19.65 -24.44 18.00
N PRO A 273 18.53 -25.03 17.55
CA PRO A 273 17.60 -24.37 16.62
C PRO A 273 17.04 -23.07 17.21
N VAL A 274 16.83 -22.07 16.36
CA VAL A 274 16.18 -20.83 16.80
C VAL A 274 14.68 -21.03 17.02
N PRO A 275 14.05 -20.37 18.01
CA PRO A 275 12.66 -20.60 18.40
C PRO A 275 11.64 -19.83 17.54
N PHE A 276 11.94 -19.58 16.26
CA PHE A 276 11.04 -18.87 15.35
C PHE A 276 11.24 -19.34 13.91
N LEU A 277 10.27 -19.08 13.04
CA LEU A 277 10.34 -19.41 11.61
C LEU A 277 10.78 -18.18 10.78
N PRO A 278 11.50 -18.38 9.66
CA PRO A 278 11.93 -17.28 8.77
C PRO A 278 10.78 -16.75 7.89
N TRP A 279 9.57 -17.31 8.05
CA TRP A 279 8.38 -16.99 7.29
C TRP A 279 7.50 -16.04 8.08
N CYS A 280 7.01 -15.01 7.41
CA CYS A 280 5.93 -14.15 7.88
C CYS A 280 4.65 -14.64 7.20
N ALA A 281 3.72 -15.16 7.98
CA ALA A 281 2.46 -15.70 7.48
C ALA A 281 1.34 -15.14 8.35
N VAL A 282 0.55 -14.24 7.77
CA VAL A 282 -0.57 -13.58 8.42
C VAL A 282 -1.82 -13.93 7.64
N ALA A 283 -2.79 -14.50 8.32
CA ALA A 283 -4.05 -14.90 7.75
C ALA A 283 -5.20 -14.20 8.48
N GLY A 284 -6.21 -13.79 7.72
CA GLY A 284 -7.46 -13.26 8.25
C GLY A 284 -8.58 -14.29 8.22
N GLY A 285 -9.80 -13.79 8.21
CA GLY A 285 -11.01 -14.60 8.18
C GLY A 285 -11.34 -15.21 9.54
N THR A 286 -11.67 -16.50 9.55
CA THR A 286 -12.19 -17.20 10.73
C THR A 286 -11.60 -18.60 10.87
N ASP A 287 -11.24 -18.98 12.09
CA ASP A 287 -10.82 -20.34 12.43
C ASP A 287 -11.98 -21.20 12.94
N ILE A 288 -13.20 -20.64 13.02
CA ILE A 288 -14.40 -21.34 13.50
C ILE A 288 -14.94 -22.31 12.45
N ASP A 289 -14.78 -21.98 11.17
CA ASP A 289 -15.25 -22.83 10.07
C ASP A 289 -14.33 -24.05 9.91
N ALA A 290 -14.93 -25.25 9.88
CA ALA A 290 -14.19 -26.50 9.77
C ALA A 290 -13.60 -26.74 8.36
N ALA A 291 -14.21 -26.13 7.33
CA ALA A 291 -13.81 -26.30 5.94
C ALA A 291 -12.88 -25.15 5.50
N PRO A 292 -11.64 -25.45 5.06
CA PRO A 292 -10.62 -24.44 4.78
C PRO A 292 -11.02 -23.39 3.74
N GLU A 293 -11.87 -23.73 2.78
CA GLU A 293 -12.38 -22.79 1.77
C GLU A 293 -13.31 -21.69 2.31
N PHE A 294 -13.83 -21.84 3.53
CA PHE A 294 -14.68 -20.83 4.20
C PHE A 294 -13.93 -20.07 5.30
N GLN A 295 -12.76 -20.54 5.70
CA GLN A 295 -11.91 -19.90 6.70
C GLN A 295 -11.31 -18.58 6.21
N ARG A 296 -11.15 -18.42 4.89
CA ARG A 296 -10.71 -17.17 4.23
C ARG A 296 -11.85 -16.61 3.40
N GLN A 297 -12.20 -15.37 3.67
CA GLN A 297 -13.29 -14.59 3.09
C GLN A 297 -12.75 -13.28 2.47
N PRO A 298 -11.87 -13.37 1.43
CA PRO A 298 -11.38 -12.18 0.74
C PRO A 298 -12.50 -11.42 0.01
N VAL A 299 -12.17 -10.28 -0.59
CA VAL A 299 -13.12 -9.38 -1.27
C VAL A 299 -13.99 -10.08 -2.31
N PHE A 300 -13.45 -11.11 -3.00
CA PHE A 300 -14.18 -11.87 -4.01
C PHE A 300 -14.94 -13.08 -3.49
N PHE A 301 -14.88 -13.37 -2.19
CA PHE A 301 -15.56 -14.51 -1.59
C PHE A 301 -17.07 -14.53 -1.89
N PRO A 302 -17.84 -13.44 -1.66
CA PRO A 302 -19.28 -13.46 -1.94
C PRO A 302 -19.60 -13.57 -3.44
N VAL A 303 -18.80 -12.90 -4.29
CA VAL A 303 -18.95 -12.92 -5.76
C VAL A 303 -18.74 -14.33 -6.31
N TYR A 304 -17.75 -15.04 -5.76
CA TYR A 304 -17.45 -16.44 -6.11
C TYR A 304 -18.53 -17.39 -5.61
N GLN A 305 -18.90 -17.31 -4.32
CA GLN A 305 -19.88 -18.22 -3.71
C GLN A 305 -21.26 -18.11 -4.37
N ALA A 306 -21.66 -16.91 -4.81
CA ALA A 306 -22.93 -16.69 -5.50
C ALA A 306 -22.83 -16.79 -7.04
N GLU A 307 -21.66 -17.17 -7.59
CA GLU A 307 -21.38 -17.27 -9.03
C GLU A 307 -21.79 -16.01 -9.84
N GLN A 308 -21.79 -14.84 -9.20
CA GLN A 308 -22.33 -13.61 -9.78
C GLN A 308 -21.57 -13.19 -11.04
N TRP A 309 -20.23 -13.31 -11.01
CA TRP A 309 -19.39 -12.92 -12.14
C TRP A 309 -19.59 -13.83 -13.36
N VAL A 310 -19.73 -15.14 -13.15
CA VAL A 310 -20.00 -16.10 -14.23
C VAL A 310 -21.35 -15.78 -14.86
N ASN A 311 -22.38 -15.61 -14.04
CA ASN A 311 -23.73 -15.30 -14.52
C ASN A 311 -23.79 -13.94 -15.24
N ALA A 312 -23.10 -12.91 -14.74
CA ALA A 312 -23.01 -11.60 -15.39
C ALA A 312 -22.33 -11.70 -16.77
N ASN A 313 -21.25 -12.48 -16.88
CA ASN A 313 -20.56 -12.71 -18.15
C ASN A 313 -21.43 -13.46 -19.16
N ILE A 314 -22.16 -14.49 -18.74
CA ILE A 314 -23.11 -15.22 -19.60
C ILE A 314 -24.20 -14.26 -20.10
N MET A 315 -24.84 -13.51 -19.21
CA MET A 315 -25.92 -12.60 -19.57
C MET A 315 -25.44 -11.47 -20.49
N GLY A 316 -24.29 -10.86 -20.18
CA GLY A 316 -23.69 -9.83 -21.04
C GLY A 316 -23.29 -10.37 -22.41
N THR A 317 -22.79 -11.61 -22.46
CA THR A 317 -22.48 -12.29 -23.73
C THR A 317 -23.74 -12.50 -24.56
N LEU A 318 -24.82 -13.02 -23.95
CA LEU A 318 -26.10 -13.25 -24.63
C LEU A 318 -26.72 -11.94 -25.11
N GLU A 319 -26.71 -10.90 -24.28
CA GLU A 319 -27.19 -9.56 -24.62
C GLU A 319 -26.46 -9.03 -25.86
N MET A 320 -25.13 -8.90 -25.83
CA MET A 320 -24.37 -8.33 -26.96
C MET A 320 -24.47 -9.18 -28.22
N SER A 321 -24.42 -10.50 -28.07
CA SER A 321 -24.52 -11.40 -29.23
C SER A 321 -25.90 -11.30 -29.87
N ARG A 322 -26.96 -11.18 -29.06
CA ARG A 322 -28.33 -10.97 -29.55
C ARG A 322 -28.52 -9.60 -30.18
N VAL A 323 -28.00 -8.52 -29.57
CA VAL A 323 -27.97 -7.18 -30.17
C VAL A 323 -27.36 -7.26 -31.55
N THR A 324 -26.18 -7.88 -31.67
CA THR A 324 -25.44 -8.02 -32.93
C THR A 324 -26.23 -8.81 -33.96
N ALA A 325 -26.83 -9.93 -33.55
CA ALA A 325 -27.68 -10.75 -34.41
C ALA A 325 -28.94 -10.00 -34.87
N GLU A 326 -29.62 -9.26 -33.99
CA GLU A 326 -30.79 -8.44 -34.32
C GLU A 326 -30.42 -7.27 -35.23
N PHE A 327 -29.24 -6.66 -35.07
CA PHE A 327 -28.74 -5.65 -36.00
C PHE A 327 -28.48 -6.23 -37.40
N ALA A 328 -27.90 -7.42 -37.47
CA ALA A 328 -27.66 -8.15 -38.72
C ALA A 328 -28.94 -8.73 -39.34
N ALA A 329 -30.02 -8.88 -38.57
CA ALA A 329 -31.26 -9.48 -39.04
C ALA A 329 -31.94 -8.60 -40.12
N PRO A 330 -32.57 -9.24 -41.15
CA PRO A 330 -33.30 -8.53 -42.18
C PRO A 330 -34.38 -7.61 -41.60
N THR A 331 -34.40 -6.35 -42.02
CA THR A 331 -35.37 -5.33 -41.56
C THR A 331 -36.67 -5.36 -42.36
N HIS A 332 -36.67 -6.00 -43.53
CA HIS A 332 -37.71 -5.88 -44.54
C HIS A 332 -38.01 -7.25 -45.16
N LYS A 333 -39.28 -7.49 -45.45
CA LYS A 333 -39.77 -8.63 -46.22
C LYS A 333 -40.44 -8.10 -47.47
N ILE A 334 -40.01 -8.58 -48.63
CA ILE A 334 -40.63 -8.27 -49.92
C ILE A 334 -41.29 -9.54 -50.43
N THR A 335 -42.58 -9.49 -50.74
CA THR A 335 -43.32 -10.58 -51.39
C THR A 335 -43.55 -10.18 -52.84
N SER A 336 -42.89 -10.87 -53.78
CA SER A 336 -42.97 -10.60 -55.22
C SER A 336 -43.32 -11.88 -55.99
N PRO A 337 -44.08 -11.81 -57.11
CA PRO A 337 -44.33 -12.94 -58.00
C PRO A 337 -43.05 -13.50 -58.66
N ASN A 338 -41.99 -12.69 -58.80
CA ASN A 338 -40.68 -13.07 -59.33
C ASN A 338 -39.59 -12.83 -58.26
N PRO A 339 -39.16 -13.87 -57.51
CA PRO A 339 -38.21 -13.72 -56.41
C PRO A 339 -36.80 -13.27 -56.82
N ASP A 340 -36.36 -13.62 -58.04
CA ASP A 340 -34.98 -13.43 -58.50
C ASP A 340 -34.67 -11.99 -58.96
N ASP A 341 -35.68 -11.12 -59.07
CA ASP A 341 -35.60 -9.76 -59.64
C ASP A 341 -35.52 -8.64 -58.59
N VAL A 342 -35.49 -8.99 -57.30
CA VAL A 342 -35.56 -8.04 -56.18
C VAL A 342 -34.15 -7.57 -55.81
N GLU A 343 -33.72 -6.43 -56.37
CA GLU A 343 -32.47 -5.75 -55.99
C GLU A 343 -32.72 -4.76 -54.85
N ILE A 344 -32.06 -4.97 -53.71
CA ILE A 344 -32.08 -4.03 -52.57
C ILE A 344 -30.74 -3.31 -52.49
N GLU A 345 -30.72 -2.01 -52.77
CA GLU A 345 -29.51 -1.18 -52.64
C GLU A 345 -29.23 -0.86 -51.15
N HIS A 346 -28.33 -1.63 -50.53
CA HIS A 346 -27.92 -1.42 -49.13
C HIS A 346 -26.86 -0.31 -48.92
N GLY A 347 -26.31 0.27 -50.01
CA GLY A 347 -25.16 1.18 -49.95
C GLY A 347 -25.48 2.64 -49.61
N THR A 348 -26.75 3.06 -49.65
CA THR A 348 -27.14 4.47 -49.52
C THR A 348 -28.12 4.65 -48.36
N ALA A 349 -27.68 5.29 -47.28
CA ALA A 349 -28.54 5.61 -46.14
C ALA A 349 -29.72 6.50 -46.58
N GLY A 350 -30.95 6.04 -46.35
CA GLY A 350 -32.18 6.75 -46.77
C GLY A 350 -32.60 6.53 -48.23
N GLY A 351 -32.04 5.52 -48.92
CA GLY A 351 -32.43 5.16 -50.28
C GLY A 351 -33.93 4.87 -50.44
N ALA A 352 -34.52 5.32 -51.55
CA ALA A 352 -35.92 5.06 -51.87
C ALA A 352 -36.10 3.62 -52.35
N ILE A 353 -36.96 2.85 -51.68
CA ILE A 353 -37.31 1.48 -52.08
C ILE A 353 -38.29 1.58 -53.25
N ARG A 354 -37.87 1.08 -54.43
CA ARG A 354 -38.71 1.05 -55.63
C ARG A 354 -39.41 -0.30 -55.72
N LEU A 355 -40.72 -0.32 -55.46
CA LEU A 355 -41.54 -1.53 -55.58
C LEU A 355 -42.22 -1.58 -56.95
N ARG A 356 -42.25 -2.75 -57.58
CA ARG A 356 -43.00 -2.99 -58.81
C ARG A 356 -44.50 -3.19 -58.49
N PRO A 357 -45.41 -2.91 -59.45
CA PRO A 357 -46.84 -3.16 -59.24
C PRO A 357 -47.12 -4.63 -58.90
N GLY A 358 -47.75 -4.87 -57.75
CA GLY A 358 -48.04 -6.22 -57.24
C GLY A 358 -47.07 -6.73 -56.16
N GLU A 359 -46.00 -6.00 -55.85
CA GLU A 359 -45.09 -6.32 -54.74
C GLU A 359 -45.60 -5.76 -53.41
N LEU A 360 -45.51 -6.58 -52.37
CA LEU A 360 -45.84 -6.18 -51.00
C LEU A 360 -44.55 -6.02 -50.20
N TYR A 361 -44.34 -4.81 -49.68
CA TYR A 361 -43.28 -4.51 -48.73
C TYR A 361 -43.84 -4.49 -47.31
N GLU A 362 -43.27 -5.31 -46.45
CA GLU A 362 -43.58 -5.35 -45.03
C GLU A 362 -42.30 -5.11 -44.23
N LYS A 363 -42.35 -4.16 -43.29
CA LYS A 363 -41.25 -3.99 -42.34
C LYS A 363 -41.38 -5.08 -41.29
N VAL A 364 -40.37 -5.93 -41.20
CA VAL A 364 -40.29 -6.93 -40.11
C VAL A 364 -40.12 -6.14 -38.82
N ARG A 365 -41.05 -6.30 -37.88
CA ARG A 365 -40.87 -5.75 -36.53
C ARG A 365 -39.73 -6.53 -35.91
N LYS A 366 -38.64 -5.84 -35.59
CA LYS A 366 -37.60 -6.41 -34.75
C LYS A 366 -38.19 -6.53 -33.36
N ASP A 367 -38.25 -7.75 -32.84
CA ASP A 367 -38.49 -7.93 -31.41
C ASP A 367 -37.38 -7.17 -30.69
N GLY A 368 -37.75 -6.32 -29.73
CA GLY A 368 -36.76 -5.63 -28.94
C GLY A 368 -35.93 -6.62 -28.14
N LEU A 369 -34.78 -6.15 -27.68
CA LEU A 369 -34.01 -6.84 -26.64
C LEU A 369 -34.92 -7.11 -25.45
N ASP A 370 -34.81 -8.32 -24.90
CA ASP A 370 -35.55 -8.68 -23.71
C ASP A 370 -35.09 -7.77 -22.55
N PRO A 371 -35.98 -6.88 -22.03
CA PRO A 371 -35.62 -5.97 -20.96
C PRO A 371 -35.24 -6.71 -19.68
N GLY A 372 -35.70 -7.95 -19.49
CA GLY A 372 -35.36 -8.77 -18.34
C GLY A 372 -33.88 -9.17 -18.31
N ILE A 373 -33.24 -9.38 -19.47
CA ILE A 373 -31.81 -9.74 -19.52
C ILE A 373 -30.96 -8.53 -19.10
N MET A 374 -31.29 -7.34 -19.61
CA MET A 374 -30.61 -6.10 -19.23
C MET A 374 -30.77 -5.82 -17.74
N GLU A 375 -32.01 -5.88 -17.23
CA GLU A 375 -32.29 -5.63 -15.82
C GLU A 375 -31.60 -6.65 -14.90
N PHE A 376 -31.56 -7.93 -15.28
CA PHE A 376 -30.90 -8.96 -14.49
C PHE A 376 -29.38 -8.80 -14.47
N LYS A 377 -28.76 -8.48 -15.62
CA LYS A 377 -27.34 -8.16 -15.69
C LYS A 377 -27.00 -6.95 -14.82
N ASP A 378 -27.77 -5.86 -14.92
CA ASP A 378 -27.56 -4.66 -14.09
C ASP A 378 -27.70 -4.99 -12.60
N ARG A 379 -28.68 -5.81 -12.21
CA ARG A 379 -28.83 -6.29 -10.82
C ARG A 379 -27.62 -7.10 -10.36
N LEU A 380 -27.06 -7.95 -11.21
CA LEU A 380 -25.84 -8.73 -10.90
C LEU A 380 -24.61 -7.82 -10.75
N THR A 381 -24.38 -6.89 -11.67
CA THR A 381 -23.26 -5.94 -11.58
C THR A 381 -23.38 -5.07 -10.32
N ASN A 382 -24.58 -4.57 -10.00
CA ASN A 382 -24.84 -3.83 -8.75
C ASN A 382 -24.67 -4.71 -7.49
N ALA A 383 -25.02 -6.00 -7.55
CA ALA A 383 -24.78 -6.93 -6.45
C ALA A 383 -23.28 -7.17 -6.23
N MET A 384 -22.51 -7.33 -7.31
CA MET A 384 -21.04 -7.48 -7.24
C MET A 384 -20.37 -6.23 -6.67
N GLN A 385 -20.79 -5.03 -7.09
CA GLN A 385 -20.26 -3.77 -6.55
C GLN A 385 -20.52 -3.64 -5.05
N ARG A 386 -21.76 -3.94 -4.59
CA ARG A 386 -22.09 -3.93 -3.15
C ARG A 386 -21.34 -4.98 -2.35
N ALA A 387 -21.05 -6.13 -2.93
CA ALA A 387 -20.38 -7.24 -2.25
C ALA A 387 -18.86 -7.09 -2.19
N THR A 388 -18.26 -6.23 -3.03
CA THR A 388 -16.81 -6.04 -3.09
C THR A 388 -16.39 -4.76 -2.38
N VAL A 389 -16.46 -3.61 -3.04
CA VAL A 389 -15.91 -2.33 -2.55
C VAL A 389 -16.80 -1.19 -2.97
N SER A 390 -16.92 -0.18 -2.11
CA SER A 390 -17.61 1.07 -2.42
C SER A 390 -17.02 1.75 -3.66
N ASP A 391 -17.88 2.13 -4.61
CA ASP A 391 -17.51 2.84 -5.85
C ASP A 391 -16.68 4.11 -5.60
N ILE A 392 -16.78 4.70 -4.42
CA ILE A 392 -16.05 5.91 -4.05
C ILE A 392 -14.52 5.67 -4.03
N LEU A 393 -14.09 4.47 -3.64
CA LEU A 393 -12.67 4.08 -3.62
C LEU A 393 -12.14 3.74 -5.01
N VAL A 394 -13.03 3.32 -5.92
CA VAL A 394 -12.67 2.94 -7.30
C VAL A 394 -12.60 4.17 -8.20
N THR A 395 -13.62 5.02 -8.14
CA THR A 395 -13.80 6.16 -9.07
C THR A 395 -13.18 7.46 -8.55
N GLY A 396 -13.02 7.60 -7.23
CA GLY A 396 -12.60 8.87 -6.61
C GLY A 396 -13.60 10.00 -6.82
N GLN A 397 -14.84 9.69 -7.23
CA GLN A 397 -15.91 10.66 -7.42
C GLN A 397 -17.01 10.41 -6.36
N PRO A 398 -17.62 11.48 -5.81
CA PRO A 398 -18.80 11.32 -4.97
C PRO A 398 -19.90 10.59 -5.75
N THR A 399 -20.66 9.74 -5.05
CA THR A 399 -21.69 8.88 -5.67
C THR A 399 -22.62 9.69 -6.57
N VAL A 400 -22.75 9.23 -7.82
CA VAL A 400 -23.52 9.89 -8.88
C VAL A 400 -24.99 10.02 -8.42
N GLY A 401 -25.48 11.27 -8.31
CA GLY A 401 -26.87 11.57 -7.96
C GLY A 401 -27.06 12.42 -6.69
N ALA A 402 -26.05 12.53 -5.85
CA ALA A 402 -25.98 13.60 -4.86
C ALA A 402 -25.47 14.86 -5.56
N GLY A 403 -26.09 16.03 -5.32
CA GLY A 403 -25.64 17.32 -5.89
C GLY A 403 -24.22 17.70 -5.43
N PRO A 404 -23.86 19.00 -5.31
CA PRO A 404 -22.56 19.37 -4.73
C PRO A 404 -22.49 18.86 -3.28
N VAL A 405 -21.86 17.70 -3.09
CA VAL A 405 -21.67 17.06 -1.79
C VAL A 405 -20.65 17.91 -1.04
N SER A 406 -20.95 18.28 0.21
CA SER A 406 -19.98 19.01 1.02
C SER A 406 -18.72 18.16 1.21
N PHE A 407 -17.55 18.80 1.25
CA PHE A 407 -16.27 18.11 1.41
C PHE A 407 -16.24 17.20 2.65
N ALA A 408 -16.90 17.63 3.74
CA ALA A 408 -17.02 16.84 4.96
C ALA A 408 -17.82 15.53 4.76
N ALA A 409 -18.92 15.58 4.00
CA ALA A 409 -19.70 14.39 3.69
C ALA A 409 -18.96 13.44 2.75
N TYR A 410 -18.19 13.97 1.79
CA TYR A 410 -17.30 13.16 0.96
C TYR A 410 -16.21 12.46 1.79
N ASN A 411 -15.55 13.19 2.71
CA ASN A 411 -14.53 12.60 3.58
C ASN A 411 -15.11 11.50 4.48
N LEU A 412 -16.31 11.72 5.05
CA LEU A 412 -16.98 10.72 5.86
C LEU A 412 -17.30 9.45 5.04
N GLN A 413 -17.76 9.60 3.79
CA GLN A 413 -18.01 8.45 2.91
C GLN A 413 -16.72 7.68 2.59
N VAL A 414 -15.59 8.38 2.39
CA VAL A 414 -14.29 7.73 2.21
C VAL A 414 -13.87 7.00 3.48
N GLN A 415 -14.04 7.58 4.67
CA GLN A 415 -13.72 6.93 5.94
C GLN A 415 -14.57 5.69 6.20
N VAL A 416 -15.88 5.73 5.92
CA VAL A 416 -16.76 4.55 6.01
C VAL A 416 -16.33 3.48 5.01
N ALA A 417 -15.94 3.86 3.79
CA ALA A 417 -15.44 2.92 2.80
C ALA A 417 -14.10 2.30 3.21
N LEU A 418 -13.19 3.07 3.82
CA LEU A 418 -11.93 2.58 4.38
C LEU A 418 -12.17 1.65 5.56
N ALA A 419 -13.13 1.95 6.44
CA ALA A 419 -13.51 1.08 7.54
C ALA A 419 -14.02 -0.28 7.04
N GLY A 420 -14.74 -0.31 5.92
CA GLY A 420 -15.18 -1.55 5.27
C GLY A 420 -14.04 -2.43 4.74
N ILE A 421 -12.83 -1.88 4.55
CA ILE A 421 -11.63 -2.62 4.16
C ILE A 421 -10.57 -2.65 5.28
N GLY A 422 -10.96 -2.35 6.53
CA GLY A 422 -10.08 -2.31 7.70
C GLY A 422 -9.30 -3.60 7.89
N ASN A 423 -9.95 -4.76 7.74
CA ASN A 423 -9.29 -6.07 7.86
C ASN A 423 -8.09 -6.23 6.89
N ILE A 424 -8.13 -5.62 5.71
CA ILE A 424 -7.02 -5.68 4.73
C ILE A 424 -5.83 -4.86 5.25
N ILE A 425 -6.09 -3.74 5.92
CA ILE A 425 -5.08 -2.88 6.54
C ILE A 425 -4.45 -3.63 7.71
N GLU A 426 -5.26 -4.18 8.61
CA GLU A 426 -4.81 -4.94 9.78
C GLU A 426 -3.92 -6.14 9.38
N LEU A 427 -4.26 -6.85 8.30
CA LEU A 427 -3.40 -7.92 7.77
C LEU A 427 -2.05 -7.39 7.27
N GLY A 428 -2.05 -6.24 6.61
CA GLY A 428 -0.83 -5.57 6.17
C GLY A 428 0.05 -5.16 7.35
N GLU A 429 -0.55 -4.54 8.36
CA GLU A 429 0.08 -4.13 9.62
C GLU A 429 0.71 -5.32 10.34
N GLY A 430 -0.06 -6.40 10.57
CA GLY A 430 0.45 -7.62 11.19
C GLY A 430 1.57 -8.29 10.40
N PHE A 431 1.58 -8.16 9.07
CA PHE A 431 2.68 -8.67 8.25
C PHE A 431 3.97 -7.86 8.43
N TYR A 432 3.87 -6.53 8.52
CA TYR A 432 5.01 -5.68 8.85
C TYR A 432 5.52 -5.94 10.26
N ASP A 433 4.63 -6.13 11.24
CA ASP A 433 5.01 -6.49 12.61
C ASP A 433 5.85 -7.75 12.65
N GLN A 434 5.38 -8.82 12.00
CA GLN A 434 6.13 -10.06 11.91
C GLN A 434 7.48 -9.90 11.21
N LEU A 435 7.58 -9.01 10.21
CA LEU A 435 8.86 -8.73 9.54
C LEU A 435 9.84 -8.02 10.48
N TYR A 436 9.40 -6.96 11.16
CA TYR A 436 10.24 -6.18 12.07
C TYR A 436 10.68 -7.02 13.27
N GLU A 437 9.76 -7.78 13.87
CA GLU A 437 10.05 -8.73 14.93
C GLU A 437 11.15 -9.72 14.49
N LYS A 438 11.01 -10.33 13.31
CA LYS A 438 11.98 -11.31 12.81
C LYS A 438 13.33 -10.68 12.45
N MET A 439 13.38 -9.41 12.05
CA MET A 439 14.67 -8.69 11.90
C MET A 439 15.41 -8.62 13.23
N LEU A 440 14.71 -8.25 14.31
CA LEU A 440 15.26 -8.18 15.67
C LEU A 440 15.69 -9.57 16.17
N LEU A 441 14.84 -10.59 16.00
CA LEU A 441 15.18 -11.97 16.41
C LEU A 441 16.40 -12.51 15.67
N ILE A 442 16.45 -12.34 14.34
CA ILE A 442 17.61 -12.78 13.55
C ILE A 442 18.87 -12.05 13.99
N SER A 443 18.81 -10.73 14.22
CA SER A 443 19.94 -9.94 14.72
C SER A 443 20.46 -10.48 16.06
N PHE A 444 19.57 -10.71 17.03
CA PHE A 444 19.90 -11.28 18.34
C PHE A 444 20.58 -12.64 18.23
N TYR A 445 19.97 -13.60 17.53
CA TYR A 445 20.49 -14.98 17.47
C TYR A 445 21.72 -15.15 16.58
N THR A 446 21.94 -14.24 15.63
CA THR A 446 23.16 -14.22 14.79
C THR A 446 24.29 -13.40 15.41
N GLY A 447 23.98 -12.51 16.35
CA GLY A 447 24.92 -11.56 16.95
C GLY A 447 25.37 -10.46 15.98
N GLN A 448 24.57 -10.16 14.94
CA GLN A 448 24.87 -9.11 13.96
C GLN A 448 23.98 -7.89 14.20
N ASP A 449 24.61 -6.73 14.39
CA ASP A 449 23.90 -5.48 14.65
C ASP A 449 23.14 -4.99 13.41
N ILE A 450 22.03 -4.30 13.61
CA ILE A 450 21.27 -3.67 12.52
C ILE A 450 21.72 -2.21 12.40
N THR A 451 22.24 -1.81 11.24
CA THR A 451 22.69 -0.42 11.02
C THR A 451 21.86 0.31 9.98
N GLY A 452 21.28 1.44 10.35
CA GLY A 452 20.48 2.31 9.48
C GLY A 452 21.02 3.73 9.43
N TYR A 453 20.51 4.54 8.50
CA TYR A 453 20.99 5.90 8.27
C TYR A 453 19.83 6.89 8.20
N GLY A 454 19.89 7.94 9.01
CA GLY A 454 19.04 9.12 8.88
C GLY A 454 19.69 10.21 8.02
N ASN A 455 19.03 11.36 7.95
CA ASN A 455 19.54 12.52 7.20
C ASN A 455 20.88 13.04 7.75
N VAL A 456 21.12 12.89 9.06
CA VAL A 456 22.31 13.44 9.74
C VAL A 456 23.00 12.41 10.67
N GLU A 457 22.30 11.37 11.12
CA GLU A 457 22.79 10.42 12.12
C GLU A 457 22.79 8.97 11.60
N LYS A 458 23.78 8.18 12.05
CA LYS A 458 23.77 6.71 11.88
C LYS A 458 23.08 6.08 13.10
N TYR A 459 22.09 5.24 12.86
CA TYR A 459 21.42 4.46 13.89
C TYR A 459 21.98 3.04 13.91
N THR A 460 22.22 2.49 15.11
CA THR A 460 22.68 1.10 15.28
C THR A 460 21.85 0.45 16.38
N ILE A 461 21.32 -0.75 16.11
CA ILE A 461 20.68 -1.61 17.10
C ILE A 461 21.67 -2.72 17.39
N ASP A 462 22.28 -2.69 18.58
CA ASP A 462 23.23 -3.72 18.98
C ASP A 462 22.49 -5.03 19.26
N ALA A 463 22.96 -6.14 18.70
CA ALA A 463 22.30 -7.44 18.85
C ALA A 463 22.17 -7.90 20.31
N LEU A 464 23.12 -7.51 21.17
CA LEU A 464 23.12 -7.85 22.61
C LEU A 464 22.06 -7.09 23.41
N ASN A 465 21.61 -5.95 22.92
CA ASN A 465 20.62 -5.10 23.57
C ASN A 465 19.19 -5.59 23.32
N ILE A 466 19.01 -6.50 22.37
CA ILE A 466 17.71 -7.08 22.05
C ILE A 466 17.35 -8.12 23.12
N ASP A 467 16.13 -8.03 23.64
CA ASP A 467 15.54 -9.11 24.43
C ASP A 467 14.50 -9.84 23.59
N PRO A 468 14.77 -11.11 23.19
CA PRO A 468 13.83 -11.87 22.36
C PRO A 468 12.52 -12.19 23.09
N SER A 469 12.46 -12.08 24.42
CA SER A 469 11.26 -12.36 25.22
C SER A 469 10.35 -11.15 25.39
N THR A 470 10.86 -9.94 25.14
CA THR A 470 10.13 -8.68 25.32
C THR A 470 10.24 -7.82 24.07
N ILE A 471 9.64 -8.28 22.97
CA ILE A 471 9.51 -7.50 21.74
C ILE A 471 8.05 -7.05 21.63
N TYR A 472 7.80 -5.79 21.94
CA TYR A 472 6.50 -5.15 21.80
C TYR A 472 6.61 -4.06 20.73
N LEU A 473 6.00 -4.32 19.59
CA LEU A 473 5.92 -3.40 18.47
C LEU A 473 4.54 -3.46 17.84
N ASN A 474 4.16 -2.38 17.17
CA ASN A 474 2.93 -2.28 16.41
C ASN A 474 3.20 -1.41 15.18
N THR A 475 2.64 -1.80 14.04
CA THR A 475 2.75 -1.05 12.79
C THR A 475 1.37 -0.53 12.44
N GLU A 476 1.30 0.75 12.08
CA GLU A 476 0.07 1.38 11.59
C GLU A 476 0.27 1.86 10.15
N LEU A 477 -0.63 1.50 9.25
CA LEU A 477 -0.62 1.95 7.85
C LEU A 477 -1.45 3.22 7.72
N LYS A 478 -0.78 4.38 7.70
CA LYS A 478 -1.46 5.67 7.60
C LYS A 478 -1.37 6.29 6.20
N PRO A 479 -2.43 6.95 5.72
CA PRO A 479 -2.36 7.75 4.51
C PRO A 479 -1.66 9.08 4.82
N ASP A 480 -0.69 9.46 3.99
CA ASP A 480 -0.12 10.81 4.02
C ASP A 480 -1.02 11.78 3.22
N VAL A 481 -2.18 12.14 3.80
CA VAL A 481 -3.09 13.13 3.20
C VAL A 481 -2.77 14.53 3.74
N PRO A 482 -2.55 15.54 2.88
CA PRO A 482 -2.29 16.92 3.30
C PRO A 482 -3.39 17.53 4.18
N VAL A 483 -4.65 17.15 3.97
CA VAL A 483 -5.81 17.66 4.72
C VAL A 483 -5.78 17.16 6.17
N ASP A 484 -5.45 15.89 6.38
CA ASP A 484 -5.27 15.34 7.73
C ASP A 484 -4.06 15.97 8.42
N ARG A 485 -3.04 16.38 7.66
CA ARG A 485 -1.90 17.11 8.23
C ARG A 485 -2.32 18.48 8.75
N VAL A 486 -3.12 19.25 8.01
CA VAL A 486 -3.63 20.56 8.46
C VAL A 486 -4.57 20.42 9.66
N ALA A 487 -5.45 19.41 9.64
CA ALA A 487 -6.34 19.13 10.77
C ALA A 487 -5.56 18.71 12.02
N ARG A 488 -4.58 17.81 11.88
CA ARG A 488 -3.67 17.40 12.96
C ARG A 488 -2.83 18.56 13.47
N VAL A 489 -2.31 19.44 12.60
CA VAL A 489 -1.61 20.67 12.99
C VAL A 489 -2.53 21.60 13.78
N THR A 490 -3.76 21.78 13.35
CA THR A 490 -4.72 22.62 14.08
C THR A 490 -5.04 22.03 15.46
N ALA A 491 -5.29 20.72 15.53
CA ALA A 491 -5.50 20.01 16.80
C ALA A 491 -4.27 20.07 17.70
N ALA A 492 -3.07 19.88 17.14
CA ALA A 492 -1.78 20.00 17.82
C ALA A 492 -1.56 21.39 18.40
N VAL A 493 -1.88 22.46 17.66
CA VAL A 493 -1.81 23.84 18.15
C VAL A 493 -2.76 24.05 19.33
N GLN A 494 -3.97 23.51 19.26
CA GLN A 494 -4.91 23.56 20.39
C GLN A 494 -4.41 22.76 21.59
N MET A 495 -3.85 21.56 21.39
CA MET A 495 -3.26 20.75 22.46
C MET A 495 -2.05 21.44 23.11
N ALA A 496 -1.20 22.11 22.32
CA ALA A 496 -0.08 22.90 22.83
C ALA A 496 -0.56 24.07 23.69
N GLN A 497 -1.56 24.83 23.20
CA GLN A 497 -2.04 26.05 23.84
C GLN A 497 -2.93 25.78 25.07
N GLN A 498 -3.85 24.82 24.98
CA GLN A 498 -4.87 24.58 26.01
C GLN A 498 -4.43 23.54 27.06
N LEU A 499 -3.80 22.45 26.61
CA LEU A 499 -3.43 21.32 27.48
C LEU A 499 -1.97 21.35 27.90
N LYS A 500 -1.17 22.28 27.37
CA LYS A 500 0.29 22.36 27.58
C LYS A 500 0.98 21.02 27.32
N TYR A 501 0.51 20.31 26.28
CA TYR A 501 1.04 19.00 25.93
C TYR A 501 2.52 19.09 25.53
N PRO A 502 3.37 18.09 25.86
CA PRO A 502 4.78 18.12 25.50
C PRO A 502 4.99 18.18 23.99
N ALA A 503 5.85 19.08 23.52
CA ALA A 503 6.11 19.29 22.08
C ALA A 503 6.52 18.01 21.34
N ILE A 504 7.25 17.11 22.00
CA ILE A 504 7.64 15.81 21.44
C ILE A 504 6.39 14.97 21.09
N LYS A 505 5.45 14.81 22.05
CA LYS A 505 4.21 14.05 21.83
C LYS A 505 3.31 14.69 20.78
N ILE A 506 3.36 16.01 20.65
CA ILE A 506 2.65 16.73 19.61
C ILE A 506 3.24 16.40 18.24
N LEU A 507 4.57 16.41 18.09
CA LEU A 507 5.24 16.06 16.84
C LEU A 507 5.02 14.58 16.47
N GLU A 508 5.01 13.68 17.44
CA GLU A 508 4.60 12.28 17.25
C GLU A 508 3.15 12.19 16.73
N PHE A 509 2.22 12.93 17.34
CA PHE A 509 0.82 13.01 16.89
C PHE A 509 0.69 13.59 15.47
N LEU A 510 1.57 14.51 15.09
CA LEU A 510 1.64 15.07 13.74
C LEU A 510 2.21 14.09 12.70
N GLY A 511 2.70 12.92 13.13
CA GLY A 511 3.31 11.93 12.27
C GLY A 511 4.73 12.29 11.83
N GLU A 512 5.43 13.14 12.58
CA GLU A 512 6.84 13.40 12.33
C GLU A 512 7.65 12.17 12.72
N ASN A 513 8.38 11.58 11.77
CA ASN A 513 9.19 10.38 12.00
C ASN A 513 10.39 10.65 12.92
N ASP A 514 10.79 11.91 13.05
CA ASP A 514 11.83 12.33 13.99
C ASP A 514 11.45 13.59 14.80
N PRO A 515 10.58 13.46 15.81
CA PRO A 515 10.18 14.56 16.67
C PRO A 515 11.37 15.27 17.31
N GLN A 516 12.39 14.50 17.69
CA GLN A 516 13.54 15.01 18.44
C GLN A 516 14.59 15.64 17.54
N GLY A 517 14.84 15.06 16.37
CA GLY A 517 15.68 15.64 15.34
C GLY A 517 15.07 16.94 14.83
N ALA A 518 13.75 16.98 14.63
CA ALA A 518 13.03 18.19 14.30
C ALA A 518 13.16 19.25 15.40
N MET A 519 13.03 18.87 16.67
CA MET A 519 13.28 19.79 17.79
C MET A 519 14.73 20.27 17.87
N ARG A 520 15.72 19.39 17.65
CA ARG A 520 17.14 19.77 17.62
C ARG A 520 17.46 20.71 16.46
N LEU A 521 16.91 20.44 15.27
CA LEU A 521 16.99 21.33 14.11
C LEU A 521 16.37 22.69 14.44
N TRP A 522 15.19 22.70 15.06
CA TRP A 522 14.55 23.93 15.49
C TRP A 522 15.37 24.68 16.55
N GLU A 523 15.96 23.99 17.52
CA GLU A 523 16.85 24.60 18.53
C GLU A 523 18.09 25.22 17.87
N ILE A 524 18.69 24.52 16.89
CA ILE A 524 19.81 25.05 16.09
C ILE A 524 19.36 26.30 15.32
N GLU A 525 18.21 26.25 14.64
CA GLU A 525 17.64 27.40 13.93
C GLU A 525 17.34 28.58 14.87
N GLN A 526 16.84 28.33 16.08
CA GLN A 526 16.62 29.38 17.09
C GLN A 526 17.93 29.98 17.59
N MET A 527 18.96 29.16 17.81
CA MET A 527 20.29 29.64 18.17
C MET A 527 20.91 30.49 17.07
N ASP A 528 20.79 30.05 15.81
CA ASP A 528 21.28 30.80 14.64
C ASP A 528 20.53 32.12 14.49
N ASN A 529 19.20 32.11 14.64
CA ASN A 529 18.38 33.33 14.61
C ASN A 529 18.73 34.28 15.75
N ALA A 530 18.90 33.77 16.99
CA ALA A 530 19.30 34.59 18.13
C ALA A 530 20.72 35.15 17.96
N PHE A 531 21.65 34.37 17.39
CA PHE A 531 22.99 34.83 17.06
C PHE A 531 22.95 35.94 16.01
N LEU A 532 22.20 35.75 14.92
CA LEU A 532 22.01 36.77 13.89
C LEU A 532 21.34 38.03 14.43
N GLN A 533 20.34 37.87 15.31
CA GLN A 533 19.66 38.98 15.97
C GLN A 533 20.61 39.74 16.91
N GLY A 534 21.42 39.05 17.69
CA GLY A 534 22.47 39.67 18.52
C GLY A 534 23.52 40.39 17.69
N LEU A 535 23.89 39.85 16.53
CA LEU A 535 24.84 40.47 15.60
C LEU A 535 24.23 41.71 14.92
N THR A 536 22.95 41.69 14.57
CA THR A 536 22.23 42.88 14.09
C THR A 536 22.11 43.93 15.18
N THR A 537 21.72 43.58 16.42
CA THR A 537 21.70 44.53 17.54
C THR A 537 23.08 45.11 17.83
N LYS A 538 24.16 44.32 17.68
CA LYS A 538 25.53 44.82 17.83
C LYS A 538 25.93 45.78 16.70
N LEU A 539 25.59 45.45 15.45
CA LEU A 539 25.80 46.35 14.31
C LEU A 539 24.97 47.64 14.43
N GLU A 540 23.73 47.56 14.93
CA GLU A 540 22.91 48.72 15.25
C GLU A 540 23.49 49.54 16.40
N ALA A 541 24.07 48.89 17.42
CA ALA A 541 24.75 49.58 18.51
C ALA A 541 26.07 50.25 18.07
N GLU A 542 26.85 49.61 17.20
CA GLU A 542 28.06 50.21 16.62
C GLU A 542 27.69 51.35 15.66
N GLY A 543 26.71 51.14 14.79
CA GLY A 543 26.20 52.17 13.88
C GLY A 543 25.54 53.35 14.60
N SER A 544 24.78 53.12 15.67
CA SER A 544 24.23 54.19 16.51
C SER A 544 25.28 54.86 17.40
N GLY A 545 26.34 54.15 17.79
CA GLY A 545 27.50 54.74 18.46
C GLY A 545 28.27 55.71 17.56
N GLU A 546 28.48 55.33 16.29
CA GLU A 546 29.05 56.23 15.27
C GLU A 546 28.11 57.40 14.96
N LEU A 547 26.80 57.15 14.82
CA LEU A 547 25.81 58.20 14.62
C LEU A 547 25.73 59.16 15.81
N ALA A 548 25.80 58.67 17.05
CA ALA A 548 25.81 59.51 18.25
C ALA A 548 27.09 60.37 18.33
N GLN A 549 28.25 59.81 17.95
CA GLN A 549 29.48 60.62 17.79
C GLN A 549 29.32 61.65 16.69
N LEU A 550 28.76 61.29 15.54
CA LEU A 550 28.54 62.21 14.43
C LEU A 550 27.56 63.30 14.82
N GLN A 551 26.50 62.98 15.56
CA GLN A 551 25.50 63.92 16.04
C GLN A 551 26.06 64.87 17.12
N GLN A 552 26.91 64.38 18.04
CA GLN A 552 27.67 65.25 18.94
C GLN A 552 28.64 66.17 18.18
N THR A 553 29.28 65.66 17.12
CA THR A 553 30.18 66.45 16.28
C THR A 553 29.41 67.51 15.51
N VAL A 554 28.22 67.18 15.00
CA VAL A 554 27.32 68.10 14.30
C VAL A 554 26.70 69.13 15.25
N GLU A 555 26.34 68.77 16.49
CA GLU A 555 25.89 69.74 17.51
C GLU A 555 27.00 70.70 17.94
N GLN A 556 28.24 70.22 18.09
CA GLN A 556 29.38 71.10 18.32
C GLN A 556 29.66 72.00 17.10
N MET A 557 29.47 71.49 15.88
CA MET A 557 29.62 72.28 14.66
C MET A 557 28.48 73.30 14.51
N SER A 558 27.25 72.96 14.88
CA SER A 558 26.10 73.86 14.78
C SER A 558 26.18 74.98 15.81
N GLN A 559 26.63 74.71 17.05
CA GLN A 559 26.88 75.76 18.03
C GLN A 559 28.01 76.71 17.58
N MET A 560 29.01 76.21 16.85
CA MET A 560 30.08 77.05 16.28
C MET A 560 29.59 77.87 15.07
N LEU A 561 28.71 77.29 14.24
CA LEU A 561 28.16 77.95 13.06
C LEU A 561 27.09 79.01 13.42
N GLU A 562 26.31 78.78 14.48
CA GLU A 562 25.30 79.73 14.97
C GLU A 562 25.93 80.98 15.60
N GLN A 563 27.12 80.85 16.19
CA GLN A 563 27.91 82.01 16.63
C GLN A 563 28.48 82.82 15.45
N GLN A 564 28.66 82.21 14.28
CA GLN A 564 29.17 82.90 13.08
C GLN A 564 28.05 83.48 12.20
N MET A 565 26.83 82.94 12.27
CA MET A 565 25.67 83.45 11.52
C MET A 565 24.91 84.61 12.18
N GLN A 566 25.20 85.00 13.42
CA GLN A 566 24.59 86.18 14.04
C GLN A 566 25.19 87.54 13.59
N GLN A 567 26.23 87.56 12.75
CA GLN A 567 26.82 88.80 12.22
C GLN A 567 26.52 89.09 10.74
N ALA A 568 25.77 88.24 10.03
CA ALA A 568 25.52 88.44 8.61
C ALA A 568 24.02 88.47 8.26
N GLN A 569 23.59 89.67 7.86
CA GLN A 569 22.44 89.95 6.99
C GLN A 569 21.04 90.00 7.61
N GLN A 570 20.79 91.13 8.27
CA GLN A 570 19.57 91.91 8.05
C GLN A 570 19.53 92.42 6.60
N GLN A 571 18.57 91.95 5.78
CA GLN A 571 17.99 92.72 4.68
C GLN A 571 16.64 92.12 4.21
N PRO A 572 15.55 92.90 4.07
CA PRO A 572 14.22 92.41 3.73
C PRO A 572 13.79 92.72 2.28
N GLY A 573 12.88 91.90 1.73
CA GLY A 573 12.02 92.21 0.56
C GLY A 573 11.85 91.03 -0.42
N GLN A 574 10.80 90.20 -0.36
CA GLN A 574 9.42 90.37 -0.89
C GLN A 574 9.29 90.02 -2.40
N GLY A 575 8.47 89.00 -2.73
CA GLY A 575 7.89 88.82 -4.08
C GLY A 575 7.80 87.39 -4.63
N THR A 576 6.61 86.77 -4.50
CA THR A 576 6.04 85.67 -5.32
C THR A 576 5.59 86.18 -6.72
N PRO A 577 4.94 85.42 -7.64
CA PRO A 577 4.62 83.98 -7.75
C PRO A 577 4.81 83.38 -9.18
N GLU A 578 4.40 82.11 -9.33
CA GLU A 578 3.73 81.51 -10.51
C GLU A 578 4.51 81.36 -11.84
N ASN A 579 4.68 80.12 -12.31
CA ASN A 579 3.83 79.62 -13.41
C ASN A 579 3.96 78.12 -13.68
N LEU A 580 2.85 77.56 -14.18
CA LEU A 580 2.65 76.20 -14.65
C LEU A 580 3.54 75.82 -15.84
N ALA A 581 3.90 74.53 -15.98
CA ALA A 581 3.77 73.81 -17.25
C ALA A 581 4.04 72.29 -17.11
N GLN A 582 3.04 71.52 -17.52
CA GLN A 582 3.08 70.38 -18.46
C GLN A 582 4.10 69.24 -18.30
N GLY A 583 3.56 68.01 -18.42
CA GLY A 583 4.11 67.02 -19.35
C GLY A 583 4.32 65.62 -18.78
N MET A 584 3.34 64.73 -19.00
CA MET A 584 3.51 63.25 -18.98
C MET A 584 4.43 62.78 -20.15
N PRO A 585 4.86 61.49 -20.28
CA PRO A 585 4.50 60.28 -19.53
C PRO A 585 5.67 59.36 -19.09
N ALA A 586 5.28 58.32 -18.34
CA ALA A 586 6.01 57.29 -17.63
C ALA A 586 6.88 56.32 -18.47
N VAL A 587 7.93 55.78 -17.83
CA VAL A 587 8.41 54.37 -17.87
C VAL A 587 9.30 54.12 -16.63
N GLU A 588 9.19 52.91 -16.04
CA GLU A 588 10.06 52.28 -15.01
C GLU A 588 10.06 52.93 -13.61
N GLY A 589 10.01 52.24 -12.49
CA GLY A 589 10.08 50.82 -12.12
C GLY A 589 10.50 50.80 -10.63
N ASP A 590 9.80 50.05 -9.78
CA ASP A 590 10.23 49.52 -8.46
C ASP A 590 8.97 48.96 -7.76
N ILE A 591 8.83 47.66 -7.51
CA ILE A 591 9.55 46.79 -6.55
C ILE A 591 9.20 47.12 -5.09
N PHE A 592 8.40 46.20 -4.51
CA PHE A 592 8.32 45.73 -3.13
C PHE A 592 8.33 46.75 -1.97
N ASN A 593 7.21 46.82 -1.22
CA ASN A 593 7.25 46.43 0.19
C ASN A 593 5.89 45.95 0.73
N SER A 594 5.98 45.01 1.67
CA SER A 594 4.95 44.17 2.26
C SER A 594 4.82 44.44 3.75
N ALA A 595 3.60 44.72 4.23
CA ALA A 595 3.12 44.62 5.63
C ALA A 595 1.77 45.35 5.63
N THR A 596 0.60 44.79 5.93
CA THR A 596 0.19 44.07 7.14
C THR A 596 -1.29 43.76 6.94
N MET A 597 -1.76 42.52 7.13
CA MET A 597 -3.20 42.26 7.26
C MET A 597 -3.51 41.30 8.40
N THR A 598 -4.27 41.86 9.32
CA THR A 598 -4.92 41.33 10.51
C THR A 598 -6.00 40.29 10.16
N SER A 599 -6.12 39.26 11.02
CA SER A 599 -7.19 38.26 10.97
C SER A 599 -8.55 38.84 11.42
N PRO A 600 -9.68 38.49 10.76
CA PRO A 600 -11.00 38.78 11.28
C PRO A 600 -11.69 37.53 11.82
N ALA A 601 -11.90 37.49 13.13
CA ALA A 601 -12.93 36.70 13.78
C ALA A 601 -13.77 37.65 14.65
N GLN A 602 -15.01 37.93 14.23
CA GLN A 602 -16.09 38.45 15.09
C GLN A 602 -17.40 38.53 14.29
N ALA A 603 -18.32 37.58 14.51
CA ALA A 603 -19.76 37.79 14.40
C ALA A 603 -20.53 36.53 14.86
N GLY A 604 -21.02 36.56 16.10
CA GLY A 604 -22.35 36.02 16.44
C GLY A 604 -23.28 37.23 16.66
N PRO A 605 -24.62 37.09 16.50
CA PRO A 605 -25.42 36.77 17.68
C PRO A 605 -26.74 35.97 17.45
N SER A 606 -27.09 35.23 18.51
CA SER A 606 -28.40 34.85 19.08
C SER A 606 -29.74 35.18 18.36
N GLY A 607 -30.66 34.20 18.42
CA GLY A 607 -32.11 34.41 18.36
C GLY A 607 -32.90 33.19 18.84
N ASN A 608 -33.37 33.21 20.10
CA ASN A 608 -34.30 32.24 20.70
C ASN A 608 -35.74 32.40 20.18
N ARG A 609 -36.49 31.29 20.07
CA ARG A 609 -37.90 31.22 20.51
C ARG A 609 -38.38 29.79 20.75
N GLU A 610 -38.81 29.54 21.98
CA GLU A 610 -39.61 28.38 22.44
C GLU A 610 -41.02 28.39 21.83
N ALA A 611 -41.63 27.21 21.67
CA ALA A 611 -42.91 26.85 22.32
C ALA A 611 -43.39 25.42 21.98
N ALA A 612 -43.52 24.61 23.04
CA ALA A 612 -44.65 23.74 23.40
C ALA A 612 -45.06 22.52 22.52
N GLY A 613 -44.77 21.31 23.04
CA GLY A 613 -45.81 20.44 23.62
C GLY A 613 -46.40 19.28 22.78
N PRO A 614 -46.92 18.21 23.43
CA PRO A 614 -46.79 16.81 22.99
C PRO A 614 -48.11 16.08 22.66
N GLU A 615 -48.08 15.02 21.85
CA GLU A 615 -49.09 13.94 21.75
C GLU A 615 -48.44 12.74 21.01
N ALA A 616 -48.17 11.60 21.67
CA ALA A 616 -49.07 10.49 22.02
C ALA A 616 -49.23 9.43 20.91
N ALA A 617 -48.66 8.25 21.21
CA ALA A 617 -49.19 6.90 21.01
C ALA A 617 -49.54 6.36 19.60
N GLY A 618 -48.92 5.21 19.29
CA GLY A 618 -49.69 4.01 18.95
C GLY A 618 -49.22 3.15 17.78
N LEU A 619 -48.76 1.93 18.10
CA LEU A 619 -49.08 0.63 17.44
C LEU A 619 -48.54 0.44 15.99
N ALA A 620 -48.13 -0.73 15.50
CA ALA A 620 -48.33 -2.12 15.90
C ALA A 620 -47.23 -3.02 15.30
N GLU A 621 -47.14 -4.23 15.85
CA GLU A 621 -46.54 -5.45 15.29
C GLU A 621 -46.85 -5.68 13.80
N ILE A 622 -45.86 -6.19 13.06
CA ILE A 622 -45.81 -7.51 12.39
C ILE A 622 -44.32 -7.87 12.23
#